data_AF-A0A8S3Q8Q4-F1
#
_entry.id   AF-A0A8S3Q8Q4-F1
#
_cell.length_a   1.000
_cell.length_b   1.000
_cell.length_c   1.000
_cell.angle_alpha   90.00
_cell.angle_beta   90.00
_cell.angle_gamma   90.00
#
_symmetry.space_group_name_H-M   'P 1'
#
loop_
_entity.id
_entity.type
_entity.pdbx_description
1 polymer ?
#
loop_
_entity_poly.entity_id
_entity_poly.type
_entity_poly.pdbx_seq_one_letter_code
_entity_poly.pdbx_strand_id
1 'polypeptide(L)'
;MPPLTEDILMHYATHCHENLKIKCSTIKMYICGLRYIYLQSGVQCLFTDCCSSKLLRLETIYRGIKKQEVKSSRKRLPLTYDIIKNMITALHKGIFSPFVTALIEAACVVAYFGFLRCCELTVNTIFDASCNLCIEDITFEEDYAILHLKTSKTDPFRSGVNIYLFKNNTSVCPVKSLIRYLDVRRSRFSIACNSSPLFVMENGEALKRTFSSIMFDPSWKLSDSTHLITTDTASE
;
A
#
# COMPACT_ATOMS: atom_id res chain seq x y z
N MET A 1 -28.83 0.32 -22.52
CA MET A 1 -27.52 1.00 -22.63
C MET A 1 -27.39 1.60 -24.03
N PRO A 2 -26.74 2.77 -24.19
CA PRO A 2 -26.55 3.36 -25.51
C PRO A 2 -25.66 2.44 -26.38
N PRO A 3 -25.90 2.41 -27.71
CA PRO A 3 -25.06 1.65 -28.62
C PRO A 3 -23.64 2.22 -28.60
N LEU A 4 -22.67 1.34 -28.37
CA LEU A 4 -21.26 1.72 -28.35
C LEU A 4 -20.67 1.46 -29.73
N THR A 5 -20.21 2.51 -30.42
CA THR A 5 -19.53 2.42 -31.70
C THR A 5 -18.03 2.64 -31.56
N GLU A 6 -17.23 2.23 -32.56
CA GLU A 6 -15.78 2.40 -32.52
C GLU A 6 -15.44 3.89 -32.54
N ASP A 7 -16.17 4.70 -33.30
CA ASP A 7 -16.00 6.15 -33.37
C ASP A 7 -16.20 6.84 -32.01
N ILE A 8 -17.15 6.39 -31.20
CA ILE A 8 -17.35 6.93 -29.84
C ILE A 8 -16.14 6.59 -28.96
N LEU A 9 -15.63 5.36 -29.03
CA LEU A 9 -14.44 4.95 -28.27
C LEU A 9 -13.18 5.71 -28.71
N MET A 10 -13.05 6.00 -30.01
CA MET A 10 -11.97 6.82 -30.54
C MET A 10 -12.05 8.25 -30.01
N HIS A 11 -13.22 8.90 -30.10
CA HIS A 11 -13.42 10.26 -29.58
C HIS A 11 -13.19 10.33 -28.08
N TYR A 12 -13.61 9.32 -27.33
CA TYR A 12 -13.33 9.22 -25.91
C TYR A 12 -11.83 9.12 -25.64
N ALA A 13 -11.11 8.24 -26.35
CA ALA A 13 -9.67 8.06 -26.18
C ALA A 13 -8.88 9.34 -26.53
N THR A 14 -9.24 10.03 -27.62
CA THR A 14 -8.60 11.31 -27.99
C THR A 14 -8.92 12.39 -26.97
N HIS A 15 -10.18 12.54 -26.54
CA HIS A 15 -10.58 13.49 -25.50
C HIS A 15 -9.82 13.24 -24.17
N CYS A 16 -9.67 11.99 -23.74
CA CYS A 16 -8.91 11.66 -22.53
C CYS A 16 -7.43 12.02 -22.63
N HIS A 17 -6.83 11.89 -23.81
CA HIS A 17 -5.42 12.24 -24.03
C HIS A 17 -5.23 13.76 -24.17
N GLU A 18 -6.04 14.42 -24.99
CA GLU A 18 -5.86 15.83 -25.32
C GLU A 18 -6.35 16.76 -24.21
N ASN A 19 -7.52 16.49 -23.63
CA ASN A 19 -8.14 17.39 -22.65
C ASN A 19 -7.82 16.98 -21.21
N LEU A 20 -7.90 15.69 -20.90
CA LEU A 20 -7.64 15.18 -19.53
C LEU A 20 -6.17 14.84 -19.26
N LYS A 21 -5.32 14.84 -20.30
CA LYS A 21 -3.87 14.51 -20.21
C LYS A 21 -3.60 13.16 -19.52
N ILE A 22 -4.49 12.18 -19.74
CA ILE A 22 -4.43 10.85 -19.13
C ILE A 22 -3.51 9.94 -19.95
N LYS A 23 -2.77 9.06 -19.26
CA LYS A 23 -1.89 8.10 -19.91
C LYS A 23 -2.65 7.04 -20.72
N CYS A 24 -2.08 6.60 -21.84
CA CYS A 24 -2.61 5.57 -22.73
C CYS A 24 -2.94 4.27 -21.98
N SER A 25 -2.10 3.88 -21.01
CA SER A 25 -2.35 2.71 -20.15
C SER A 25 -3.65 2.81 -19.34
N THR A 26 -3.96 4.00 -18.81
CA THR A 26 -5.20 4.28 -18.07
C THR A 26 -6.40 4.35 -19.02
N ILE A 27 -6.26 4.98 -20.19
CA ILE A 27 -7.32 5.03 -21.21
C ILE A 27 -7.74 3.61 -21.62
N LYS A 28 -6.76 2.72 -21.84
CA LYS A 28 -7.03 1.29 -22.10
C LYS A 28 -7.77 0.63 -20.95
N MET A 29 -7.39 0.92 -19.70
CA MET A 29 -8.07 0.40 -18.51
C MET A 29 -9.54 0.83 -18.46
N TYR A 30 -9.84 2.10 -18.77
CA TYR A 30 -11.22 2.60 -18.82
C TYR A 30 -12.03 1.90 -19.90
N ILE A 31 -11.47 1.72 -21.10
CA ILE A 31 -12.15 1.01 -22.20
C ILE A 31 -12.35 -0.48 -21.86
N CYS A 32 -11.40 -1.12 -21.18
CA CYS A 32 -11.61 -2.47 -20.63
C CYS A 32 -12.74 -2.52 -19.58
N GLY A 33 -12.86 -1.49 -18.74
CA GLY A 33 -13.98 -1.35 -17.79
C GLY A 33 -15.33 -1.20 -18.48
N LEU A 34 -15.40 -0.37 -19.52
CA LEU A 34 -16.58 -0.25 -20.38
C LEU A 34 -16.93 -1.60 -21.00
N ARG A 35 -15.96 -2.30 -21.58
CA ARG A 35 -16.15 -3.65 -22.11
C ARG A 35 -16.75 -4.60 -21.07
N TYR A 36 -16.21 -4.62 -19.86
CA TYR A 36 -16.72 -5.48 -18.77
C TYR A 36 -18.21 -5.22 -18.46
N ILE A 37 -18.59 -3.94 -18.32
CA ILE A 37 -19.97 -3.54 -18.03
C ILE A 37 -20.93 -3.97 -19.16
N TYR A 38 -20.52 -3.78 -20.41
CA TYR A 38 -21.33 -4.17 -21.58
C TYR A 38 -21.47 -5.69 -21.72
N LEU A 39 -20.40 -6.44 -21.45
CA LEU A 39 -20.46 -7.91 -21.41
C LEU A 39 -21.41 -8.41 -20.31
N GLN A 40 -21.34 -7.81 -19.11
CA GLN A 40 -22.22 -8.19 -17.99
C GLN A 40 -23.70 -7.87 -18.26
N SER A 41 -23.96 -6.82 -19.05
CA SER A 41 -25.33 -6.40 -19.39
C SER A 41 -25.99 -7.28 -20.46
N GLY A 42 -25.27 -8.24 -21.06
CA GLY A 42 -25.81 -9.16 -22.07
C GLY A 42 -26.20 -8.49 -23.40
N VAL A 43 -25.85 -7.22 -23.60
CA VAL A 43 -26.18 -6.47 -24.80
C VAL A 43 -25.19 -6.84 -25.91
N GLN A 44 -25.70 -7.18 -27.10
CA GLN A 44 -24.84 -7.30 -28.28
C GLN A 44 -24.20 -5.93 -28.57
N CYS A 45 -22.88 -5.88 -28.51
CA CYS A 45 -22.09 -4.69 -28.74
C CYS A 45 -20.83 -5.07 -29.51
N LEU A 46 -20.05 -4.07 -29.92
CA LEU A 46 -18.78 -4.25 -30.64
C LEU A 46 -17.79 -5.21 -29.98
N PHE A 47 -17.94 -5.50 -28.69
CA PHE A 47 -17.09 -6.40 -27.93
C PHE A 47 -17.59 -7.85 -27.86
N THR A 48 -18.82 -8.14 -28.30
CA THR A 48 -19.49 -9.44 -28.16
C THR A 48 -19.40 -10.31 -29.43
N ASP A 49 -18.99 -9.74 -30.56
CA ASP A 49 -18.80 -10.50 -31.81
C ASP A 49 -17.61 -11.45 -31.67
N CYS A 50 -17.92 -12.75 -31.63
CA CYS A 50 -16.98 -13.86 -31.50
C CYS A 50 -15.97 -13.97 -32.65
N CYS A 51 -16.19 -13.23 -33.74
CA CYS A 51 -15.27 -13.07 -34.86
C CYS A 51 -14.42 -11.79 -34.70
N SER A 52 -13.50 -11.78 -33.73
CA SER A 52 -12.28 -10.97 -33.74
C SER A 52 -12.38 -9.56 -34.38
N SER A 53 -13.31 -8.72 -33.94
CA SER A 53 -13.21 -7.28 -34.20
C SER A 53 -12.12 -6.73 -33.27
N LYS A 54 -10.85 -7.02 -33.60
CA LYS A 54 -9.76 -6.13 -33.21
C LYS A 54 -10.21 -4.75 -33.68
N LEU A 55 -10.49 -3.85 -32.75
CA LEU A 55 -10.85 -2.47 -33.05
C LEU A 55 -9.60 -1.79 -33.62
N LEU A 56 -9.30 -2.05 -34.91
CA LEU A 56 -8.04 -1.70 -35.55
C LEU A 56 -7.85 -0.18 -35.60
N ARG A 57 -8.94 0.59 -35.74
CA ARG A 57 -8.88 2.05 -35.75
C ARG A 57 -8.56 2.54 -34.35
N LEU A 58 -9.21 1.99 -33.32
CA LEU A 58 -8.89 2.28 -31.93
C LEU A 58 -7.46 1.88 -31.55
N GLU A 59 -6.97 0.73 -32.01
CA GLU A 59 -5.57 0.32 -31.82
C GLU A 59 -4.58 1.31 -32.47
N THR A 60 -4.92 1.82 -33.64
CA THR A 60 -4.10 2.81 -34.36
C THR A 60 -4.03 4.12 -33.56
N ILE A 61 -5.16 4.58 -33.00
CA ILE A 61 -5.19 5.73 -32.09
C ILE A 61 -4.33 5.47 -30.85
N TYR A 62 -4.46 4.30 -30.20
CA TYR A 62 -3.61 3.97 -29.06
C TYR A 62 -2.13 4.00 -29.39
N ARG A 63 -1.73 3.52 -30.59
CA ARG A 63 -0.34 3.59 -31.05
C ARG A 63 0.10 5.04 -31.25
N GLY A 64 -0.76 5.89 -31.81
CA GLY A 64 -0.52 7.33 -31.97
C GLY A 64 -0.32 8.02 -30.63
N ILE A 65 -1.27 7.87 -29.71
CA ILE A 65 -1.21 8.40 -28.34
C ILE A 65 0.07 7.94 -27.65
N LYS A 66 0.37 6.63 -27.66
CA LYS A 66 1.55 6.06 -27.01
C LYS A 66 2.88 6.59 -27.59
N LYS A 67 2.91 6.98 -28.86
CA LYS A 67 4.09 7.61 -29.47
C LYS A 67 4.27 9.06 -29.01
N GLN A 68 3.18 9.77 -28.75
CA GLN A 68 3.20 11.15 -28.25
C GLN A 68 3.49 11.21 -26.74
N GLU A 69 3.24 10.13 -26.00
CA GLU A 69 3.58 10.05 -24.58
C GLU A 69 5.10 10.08 -24.35
N VAL A 70 5.55 11.03 -23.54
CA VAL A 70 6.92 11.00 -23.01
C VAL A 70 7.07 9.79 -22.10
N LYS A 71 8.05 8.93 -22.38
CA LYS A 71 8.39 7.78 -21.54
C LYS A 71 9.02 8.25 -20.22
N SER A 72 8.23 8.70 -19.26
CA SER A 72 8.69 8.84 -17.87
C SER A 72 8.57 7.48 -17.16
N SER A 73 9.55 6.61 -17.40
CA SER A 73 9.70 5.42 -16.58
C SER A 73 10.40 5.83 -15.28
N ARG A 74 9.63 6.05 -14.21
CA ARG A 74 10.21 6.01 -12.86
C ARG A 74 10.65 4.58 -12.63
N LYS A 75 11.95 4.32 -12.76
CA LYS A 75 12.54 3.03 -12.41
C LYS A 75 12.29 2.77 -10.94
N ARG A 76 11.61 1.65 -10.63
CA ARG A 76 11.50 1.17 -9.26
C ARG A 76 12.82 0.51 -8.90
N LEU A 77 13.55 1.08 -7.95
CA LEU A 77 14.78 0.50 -7.45
C LEU A 77 14.45 -0.55 -6.38
N PRO A 78 15.26 -1.62 -6.26
CA PRO A 78 15.07 -2.60 -5.20
C PRO A 78 15.26 -1.95 -3.84
N LEU A 79 14.44 -2.34 -2.88
CA LEU A 79 14.68 -2.02 -1.48
C LEU A 79 15.80 -2.94 -1.00
N THR A 80 16.98 -2.39 -0.73
CA THR A 80 18.14 -3.15 -0.25
C THR A 80 18.23 -3.09 1.27
N TYR A 81 18.97 -4.05 1.85
CA TYR A 81 19.22 -4.09 3.29
C TYR A 81 19.83 -2.78 3.82
N ASP A 82 20.79 -2.20 3.10
CA ASP A 82 21.44 -0.95 3.50
C ASP A 82 20.48 0.22 3.58
N ILE A 83 19.51 0.29 2.64
CA ILE A 83 18.48 1.33 2.65
C ILE A 83 17.62 1.18 3.91
N ILE A 84 17.23 -0.05 4.27
CA ILE A 84 16.44 -0.30 5.49
C ILE A 84 17.23 0.04 6.74
N LYS A 85 18.48 -0.41 6.82
CA LYS A 85 19.37 -0.10 7.94
C LYS A 85 19.52 1.40 8.13
N ASN A 86 19.73 2.16 7.05
CA ASN A 86 19.83 3.61 7.09
C ASN A 86 18.51 4.27 7.53
N MET A 87 17.37 3.78 7.04
CA MET A 87 16.06 4.28 7.45
C MET A 87 15.80 4.08 8.95
N ILE A 88 16.08 2.89 9.49
CA ILE A 88 15.91 2.59 10.92
C ILE A 88 16.88 3.39 11.78
N THR A 89 18.13 3.53 11.32
CA THR A 89 19.14 4.36 12.02
C THR A 89 18.71 5.82 12.07
N ALA A 90 18.09 6.34 11.00
CA ALA A 90 17.54 7.69 10.99
C ALA A 90 16.31 7.81 11.91
N LEU A 91 15.46 6.79 11.95
CA LEU A 91 14.28 6.73 12.82
C LEU A 91 14.66 6.82 14.31
N HIS A 92 15.74 6.13 14.71
CA HIS A 92 16.25 6.15 16.09
C HIS A 92 16.88 7.48 16.51
N LYS A 93 17.02 8.47 15.61
CA LYS A 93 17.47 9.83 15.98
C LYS A 93 16.42 10.66 16.72
N GLY A 94 15.22 10.11 16.96
CA GLY A 94 14.22 10.72 17.84
C GLY A 94 13.22 11.65 17.14
N ILE A 95 12.92 11.39 15.86
CA ILE A 95 11.91 12.17 15.11
C ILE A 95 10.48 11.87 15.63
N PHE A 96 10.24 10.66 16.12
CA PHE A 96 8.92 10.20 16.56
C PHE A 96 8.94 9.69 18.00
N SER A 97 7.75 9.50 18.57
CA SER A 97 7.60 8.85 19.88
C SER A 97 8.25 7.45 19.90
N PRO A 98 8.64 6.92 21.07
CA PRO A 98 9.21 5.58 21.18
C PRO A 98 8.28 4.48 20.64
N PHE A 99 6.96 4.66 20.80
CA PHE A 99 5.94 3.75 20.28
C PHE A 99 5.89 3.78 18.75
N VAL A 100 5.80 4.97 18.15
CA VAL A 100 5.76 5.12 16.68
C VAL A 100 7.05 4.63 16.05
N THR A 101 8.19 4.91 16.69
CA THR A 101 9.49 4.41 16.27
C THR A 101 9.51 2.87 16.23
N ALA A 102 9.05 2.21 17.30
CA ALA A 102 8.98 0.75 17.33
C ALA A 102 7.98 0.17 16.32
N LEU A 103 6.84 0.83 16.13
CA LEU A 103 5.82 0.46 15.14
C LEU A 103 6.37 0.51 13.71
N ILE A 104 6.98 1.63 13.33
CA ILE A 104 7.54 1.83 12.00
C ILE A 104 8.68 0.86 11.74
N GLU A 105 9.58 0.70 12.72
CA GLU A 105 10.68 -0.26 12.63
C GLU A 105 10.15 -1.68 12.39
N ALA A 106 9.27 -2.18 13.27
CA ALA A 106 8.73 -3.52 13.14
C ALA A 106 7.98 -3.71 11.81
N ALA A 107 7.13 -2.76 11.41
CA ALA A 107 6.40 -2.85 10.15
C ALA A 107 7.33 -2.88 8.94
N CYS A 108 8.35 -2.01 8.87
CA CYS A 108 9.30 -1.97 7.75
C CYS A 108 10.19 -3.21 7.69
N VAL A 109 10.68 -3.69 8.83
CA VAL A 109 11.56 -4.87 8.90
C VAL A 109 10.78 -6.13 8.54
N VAL A 110 9.59 -6.31 9.11
CA VAL A 110 8.71 -7.46 8.79
C VAL A 110 8.29 -7.42 7.31
N ALA A 111 7.95 -6.24 6.77
CA ALA A 111 7.62 -6.11 5.36
C ALA A 111 8.78 -6.55 4.44
N TYR A 112 10.00 -6.19 4.81
CA TYR A 112 11.18 -6.51 4.02
C TYR A 112 11.54 -7.99 4.05
N PHE A 113 11.68 -8.57 5.25
CA PHE A 113 12.06 -9.97 5.38
C PHE A 113 10.92 -10.92 4.99
N GLY A 114 9.67 -10.51 5.17
CA GLY A 114 8.49 -11.26 4.74
C GLY A 114 8.07 -11.01 3.28
N PHE A 115 8.75 -10.12 2.56
CA PHE A 115 8.38 -9.68 1.20
C PHE A 115 6.91 -9.26 1.06
N LEU A 116 6.38 -8.60 2.10
CA LEU A 116 4.98 -8.26 2.20
C LEU A 116 4.63 -7.04 1.36
N ARG A 117 3.43 -7.05 0.79
CA ARG A 117 2.80 -5.86 0.23
C ARG A 117 2.24 -5.01 1.36
N CYS A 118 2.15 -3.69 1.15
CA CYS A 118 1.55 -2.79 2.14
C CYS A 118 0.15 -3.25 2.58
N CYS A 119 -0.67 -3.75 1.66
CA CYS A 119 -2.04 -4.20 1.97
C CYS A 119 -2.12 -5.47 2.83
N GLU A 120 -1.03 -6.23 2.96
CA GLU A 120 -0.98 -7.41 3.83
C GLU A 120 -0.69 -7.00 5.29
N LEU A 121 -0.12 -5.81 5.50
CA LEU A 121 0.21 -5.24 6.82
C LEU A 121 -0.77 -4.17 7.29
N THR A 122 -1.41 -3.47 6.36
CA THR A 122 -2.26 -2.31 6.64
C THR A 122 -3.72 -2.55 6.28
N VAL A 123 -4.61 -1.94 7.06
CA VAL A 123 -6.05 -1.91 6.82
C VAL A 123 -6.41 -0.77 5.85
N ASN A 124 -7.33 -1.03 4.92
CA ASN A 124 -7.78 -0.02 3.96
C ASN A 124 -8.95 0.82 4.47
N THR A 125 -9.96 0.17 5.07
CA THR A 125 -11.18 0.84 5.56
C THR A 125 -11.47 0.45 7.01
N ILE A 126 -12.03 -0.74 7.22
CA ILE A 126 -12.44 -1.26 8.53
C ILE A 126 -11.61 -2.50 8.83
N PHE A 127 -11.16 -2.61 10.08
CA PHE A 127 -10.43 -3.79 10.52
C PHE A 127 -11.36 -5.01 10.57
N ASP A 128 -10.89 -6.11 9.99
CA ASP A 128 -11.58 -7.40 10.00
C ASP A 128 -10.56 -8.48 10.36
N ALA A 129 -10.71 -9.08 11.54
CA ALA A 129 -9.80 -10.09 12.07
C ALA A 129 -9.73 -11.37 11.20
N SER A 130 -10.72 -11.62 10.33
CA SER A 130 -10.71 -12.78 9.43
C SER A 130 -9.80 -12.60 8.22
N CYS A 131 -9.48 -11.36 7.85
CA CYS A 131 -8.70 -11.05 6.65
C CYS A 131 -7.42 -10.27 6.95
N ASN A 132 -7.37 -9.54 8.07
CA ASN A 132 -6.24 -8.68 8.46
C ASN A 132 -5.39 -9.37 9.53
N LEU A 133 -4.12 -8.96 9.62
CA LEU A 133 -3.18 -9.50 10.59
C LEU A 133 -3.54 -9.14 12.03
N CYS A 134 -3.64 -10.18 12.85
CA CYS A 134 -3.89 -10.14 14.28
C CYS A 134 -2.66 -10.55 15.09
N ILE A 135 -2.70 -10.36 16.40
CA ILE A 135 -1.62 -10.82 17.30
C ILE A 135 -1.50 -12.34 17.27
N GLU A 136 -2.63 -13.05 17.22
CA GLU A 136 -2.69 -14.53 17.15
C GLU A 136 -2.01 -15.11 15.91
N ASP A 137 -1.86 -14.31 14.85
CA ASP A 137 -1.23 -14.74 13.61
C ASP A 137 0.29 -14.79 13.70
N ILE A 138 0.86 -14.45 14.87
CA ILE A 138 2.29 -14.59 15.13
C ILE A 138 2.53 -15.67 16.17
N THR A 139 3.46 -16.56 15.84
CA THR A 139 4.09 -17.47 16.80
C THR A 139 5.59 -17.22 16.83
N PHE A 140 6.17 -17.32 18.02
CA PHE A 140 7.61 -17.13 18.22
C PHE A 140 8.25 -18.45 18.62
N GLU A 141 9.36 -18.75 17.96
CA GLU A 141 10.28 -19.84 18.29
C GLU A 141 11.65 -19.26 18.65
N GLU A 142 12.59 -20.10 19.07
CA GLU A 142 13.91 -19.66 19.55
C GLU A 142 14.71 -18.84 18.51
N ASP A 143 14.65 -19.28 17.25
CA ASP A 143 15.44 -18.74 16.14
C ASP A 143 14.62 -18.06 15.04
N TYR A 144 13.29 -18.12 15.09
CA TYR A 144 12.43 -17.50 14.09
C TYR A 144 11.05 -17.14 14.64
N ALA A 145 10.32 -16.31 13.91
CA ALA A 145 8.89 -16.08 14.12
C ALA A 145 8.13 -16.55 12.88
N ILE A 146 6.93 -17.09 13.08
CA ILE A 146 6.02 -17.44 11.99
C ILE A 146 4.91 -16.40 11.97
N LEU A 147 4.72 -15.75 10.82
CA LEU A 147 3.61 -14.86 10.54
C LEU A 147 2.63 -15.56 9.60
N HIS A 148 1.41 -15.82 10.05
CA HIS A 148 0.36 -16.42 9.24
C HIS A 148 -0.42 -15.33 8.49
N LEU A 149 -0.24 -15.23 7.18
CA LEU A 149 -1.09 -14.39 6.34
C LEU A 149 -2.40 -15.13 6.03
N LYS A 150 -3.50 -14.68 6.63
CA LYS A 150 -4.86 -15.23 6.42
C LYS A 150 -5.35 -15.11 4.97
N THR A 151 -4.93 -14.06 4.26
CA THR A 151 -5.31 -13.85 2.87
C THR A 151 -4.10 -13.47 2.04
N SER A 152 -4.02 -14.01 0.83
CA SER A 152 -3.04 -13.56 -0.17
C SER A 152 -3.72 -13.35 -1.52
N LYS A 153 -3.15 -12.46 -2.34
CA LYS A 153 -3.73 -12.11 -3.65
C LYS A 153 -3.89 -13.32 -4.58
N THR A 154 -3.05 -14.35 -4.42
CA THR A 154 -3.03 -15.56 -5.26
C THR A 154 -3.71 -16.74 -4.60
N ASP A 155 -4.41 -16.53 -3.48
CA ASP A 155 -5.08 -17.57 -2.72
C ASP A 155 -6.61 -17.49 -2.92
N PRO A 156 -7.13 -18.09 -4.01
CA PRO A 156 -8.56 -18.09 -4.30
C PRO A 156 -9.39 -18.83 -3.25
N PHE A 157 -8.76 -19.69 -2.43
CA PHE A 157 -9.42 -20.51 -1.41
C PHE A 157 -9.22 -19.99 0.01
N ARG A 158 -8.50 -18.87 0.21
CA ARG A 158 -8.19 -18.26 1.51
C ARG A 158 -7.60 -19.26 2.52
N SER A 159 -6.77 -20.19 2.05
CA SER A 159 -6.06 -21.14 2.92
C SER A 159 -4.94 -20.47 3.74
N GLY A 160 -4.53 -19.26 3.37
CA GLY A 160 -3.47 -18.51 4.01
C GLY A 160 -2.08 -19.05 3.71
N VAL A 161 -1.05 -18.37 4.20
CA VAL A 161 0.35 -18.80 4.05
C VAL A 161 1.18 -18.42 5.27
N ASN A 162 2.06 -19.33 5.69
CA ASN A 162 3.03 -19.07 6.76
C ASN A 162 4.29 -18.43 6.18
N ILE A 163 4.70 -17.31 6.78
CA ILE A 163 5.93 -16.61 6.46
C ILE A 163 6.90 -16.76 7.63
N TYR A 164 8.08 -17.29 7.34
CA TYR A 164 9.12 -17.52 8.33
C TYR A 164 10.07 -16.32 8.37
N LEU A 165 10.14 -15.68 9.53
CA LEU A 165 11.00 -14.54 9.81
C LEU A 165 12.16 -15.01 10.70
N PHE A 166 13.31 -15.24 10.09
CA PHE A 166 14.47 -15.75 10.82
C PHE A 166 15.17 -14.64 11.60
N LYS A 167 15.54 -14.96 12.84
CA LYS A 167 16.36 -14.12 13.68
C LYS A 167 17.72 -13.95 13.01
N ASN A 168 18.11 -12.71 12.82
CA ASN A 168 19.49 -12.37 12.46
C ASN A 168 20.12 -11.62 13.65
N ASN A 169 21.42 -11.78 13.87
CA ASN A 169 22.11 -11.08 14.96
C ASN A 169 22.57 -9.68 14.53
N THR A 170 21.86 -9.04 13.61
CA THR A 170 22.19 -7.71 13.10
C THR A 170 21.34 -6.62 13.76
N SER A 171 21.59 -5.36 13.39
CA SER A 171 20.80 -4.21 13.83
C SER A 171 19.39 -4.18 13.24
N VAL A 172 19.10 -4.99 12.21
CA VAL A 172 17.81 -5.03 11.51
C VAL A 172 17.29 -6.47 11.55
N CYS A 173 16.83 -6.87 12.73
CA CYS A 173 16.38 -8.23 13.00
C CYS A 173 14.86 -8.30 13.09
N PRO A 174 14.17 -9.06 12.22
CA PRO A 174 12.71 -9.09 12.21
C PRO A 174 12.13 -9.61 13.52
N VAL A 175 12.73 -10.64 14.12
CA VAL A 175 12.29 -11.20 15.39
C VAL A 175 12.47 -10.18 16.53
N LYS A 176 13.65 -9.55 16.65
CA LYS A 176 13.92 -8.58 17.72
C LYS A 176 13.06 -7.31 17.59
N SER A 177 12.93 -6.77 16.37
CA SER A 177 12.10 -5.58 16.12
C SER A 177 10.63 -5.87 16.41
N LEU A 178 10.13 -7.06 16.06
CA LEU A 178 8.75 -7.46 16.34
C LEU A 178 8.49 -7.66 17.84
N ILE A 179 9.38 -8.34 18.57
CA ILE A 179 9.27 -8.50 20.03
C ILE A 179 9.28 -7.12 20.70
N ARG A 180 10.25 -6.26 20.35
CA ARG A 180 10.34 -4.89 20.88
C ARG A 180 9.04 -4.11 20.68
N TYR A 181 8.45 -4.20 19.48
CA TYR A 181 7.19 -3.54 19.19
C TYR A 181 6.05 -4.08 20.05
N LEU A 182 5.92 -5.41 20.17
CA LEU A 182 4.87 -6.04 20.97
C LEU A 182 4.99 -5.67 22.46
N ASP A 183 6.20 -5.56 23.00
CA ASP A 183 6.41 -5.16 24.39
C ASP A 183 5.97 -3.71 24.64
N VAL A 184 6.39 -2.77 23.78
CA VAL A 184 5.98 -1.36 23.87
C VAL A 184 4.48 -1.19 23.63
N ARG A 185 3.89 -2.03 22.77
CA ARG A 185 2.43 -2.08 22.55
C ARG A 185 1.70 -2.55 23.80
N ARG A 186 2.15 -3.63 24.45
CA ARG A 186 1.56 -4.15 25.69
C ARG A 186 1.61 -3.13 26.83
N SER A 187 2.72 -2.39 26.97
CA SER A 187 2.83 -1.36 28.00
C SER A 187 1.88 -0.17 27.78
N ARG A 188 1.52 0.12 26.53
CA ARG A 188 0.66 1.26 26.18
C ARG A 188 -0.82 0.92 26.16
N PHE A 189 -1.17 -0.28 25.69
CA PHE A 189 -2.56 -0.72 25.53
C PHE A 189 -2.84 -1.92 26.44
N SER A 190 -3.47 -1.66 27.60
CA SER A 190 -3.70 -2.65 28.66
C SER A 190 -4.72 -3.75 28.31
N ILE A 191 -5.48 -3.61 27.21
CA ILE A 191 -6.49 -4.58 26.76
C ILE A 191 -6.24 -4.85 25.28
N ALA A 192 -5.55 -5.95 24.98
CA ALA A 192 -5.44 -6.48 23.64
C ALA A 192 -5.91 -7.93 23.64
N CYS A 193 -6.99 -8.21 22.92
CA CYS A 193 -7.39 -9.57 22.62
C CYS A 193 -6.46 -10.16 21.53
N ASN A 194 -6.40 -11.48 21.44
CA ASN A 194 -5.63 -12.18 20.41
C ASN A 194 -6.07 -11.81 18.98
N SER A 195 -7.35 -11.50 18.80
CA SER A 195 -7.94 -11.00 17.55
C SER A 195 -7.78 -9.49 17.33
N SER A 196 -7.03 -8.79 18.19
CA SER A 196 -6.70 -7.38 17.98
C SER A 196 -5.74 -7.23 16.80
N PRO A 197 -5.77 -6.08 16.10
CA PRO A 197 -4.81 -5.81 15.03
C PRO A 197 -3.39 -5.93 15.54
N LEU A 198 -2.54 -6.58 14.74
CA LEU A 198 -1.12 -6.73 15.04
C LEU A 198 -0.46 -5.35 15.13
N PHE A 199 -0.51 -4.58 14.04
CA PHE A 199 0.02 -3.24 13.97
C PHE A 199 -1.09 -2.22 14.26
N VAL A 200 -0.88 -1.43 15.31
CA VAL A 200 -1.79 -0.35 15.75
C VAL A 200 -1.08 1.00 15.78
N MET A 201 -1.81 2.05 15.43
CA MET A 201 -1.36 3.44 15.51
C MET A 201 -1.42 3.96 16.96
N GLU A 202 -0.93 5.18 17.22
CA GLU A 202 -0.91 5.76 18.58
C GLU A 202 -2.29 5.91 19.22
N ASN A 203 -3.33 6.06 18.40
CA ASN A 203 -4.73 6.14 18.81
C ASN A 203 -5.36 4.76 19.08
N GLY A 204 -4.62 3.66 18.92
CA GLY A 204 -5.09 2.29 19.12
C GLY A 204 -5.84 1.67 17.94
N GLU A 205 -6.09 2.42 16.87
CA GLU A 205 -6.68 1.87 15.64
C GLU A 205 -5.66 1.03 14.86
N ALA A 206 -6.16 0.09 14.05
CA ALA A 206 -5.31 -0.68 13.15
C ALA A 206 -4.51 0.22 12.19
N LEU A 207 -3.29 -0.19 11.84
CA LEU A 207 -2.41 0.54 10.93
C LEU A 207 -3.08 0.74 9.56
N LYS A 208 -3.43 1.98 9.22
CA LYS A 208 -4.10 2.33 7.95
C LYS A 208 -3.09 2.56 6.82
N ARG A 209 -3.49 2.26 5.58
CA ARG A 209 -2.62 2.47 4.41
C ARG A 209 -2.16 3.92 4.22
N THR A 210 -3.01 4.89 4.58
CA THR A 210 -2.69 6.33 4.54
C THR A 210 -1.49 6.70 5.39
N PHE A 211 -1.25 5.96 6.48
CA PHE A 211 -0.10 6.18 7.35
C PHE A 211 1.23 6.02 6.62
N SER A 212 1.31 5.08 5.66
CA SER A 212 2.52 4.93 4.82
C SER A 212 2.77 6.17 3.95
N SER A 213 1.72 6.79 3.40
CA SER A 213 1.85 8.01 2.61
C SER A 213 2.32 9.19 3.47
N ILE A 214 1.85 9.29 4.70
CA ILE A 214 2.23 10.34 5.66
C ILE A 214 3.69 10.15 6.12
N MET A 215 4.11 8.91 6.40
CA MET A 215 5.48 8.59 6.85
C MET A 215 6.55 9.00 5.82
N PHE A 216 6.24 8.88 4.53
CA PHE A 216 7.16 9.20 3.43
C PHE A 216 6.89 10.57 2.78
N ASP A 217 5.96 11.36 3.34
CA ASP A 217 5.75 12.73 2.87
C ASP A 217 6.84 13.64 3.47
N PRO A 218 7.72 14.25 2.66
CA PRO A 218 8.72 15.20 3.15
C PRO A 218 8.13 16.46 3.80
N SER A 219 6.81 16.66 3.76
CA SER A 219 6.09 17.80 4.35
C SER A 219 6.10 17.85 5.88
N TRP A 220 6.45 16.77 6.60
CA TRP A 220 6.54 16.78 8.07
C TRP A 220 7.55 17.81 8.61
N LYS A 221 8.51 18.27 7.79
CA LYS A 221 9.45 19.34 8.16
C LYS A 221 8.78 20.71 8.38
N LEU A 222 7.51 20.89 8.04
CA LEU A 222 6.83 22.19 8.05
C LEU A 222 5.83 22.36 9.19
N SER A 223 5.53 21.34 10.01
CA SER A 223 4.50 21.45 11.05
C SER A 223 5.00 21.83 12.45
N ASP A 224 6.30 21.80 12.73
CA ASP A 224 6.83 21.98 14.09
C ASP A 224 7.43 23.38 14.38
N SER A 225 7.21 24.38 13.52
CA SER A 225 7.78 25.73 13.71
C SER A 225 6.81 26.79 14.24
N THR A 226 5.55 26.45 14.58
CA THR A 226 4.53 27.46 14.94
C THR A 226 4.07 27.49 16.39
N HIS A 227 4.71 26.77 17.32
CA HIS A 227 4.30 26.80 18.73
C HIS A 227 5.45 26.99 19.74
N LEU A 228 6.37 27.91 19.49
CA LEU A 228 7.21 28.50 20.54
C LEU A 228 7.59 29.92 20.10
N ILE A 229 6.78 30.92 20.50
CA ILE A 229 7.12 32.29 20.93
C ILE A 229 5.77 33.00 21.06
N THR A 230 5.15 32.91 22.24
CA THR A 230 4.26 33.94 22.80
C THR A 230 3.97 33.54 24.24
N THR A 231 4.84 33.91 25.17
CA THR A 231 4.47 34.29 26.54
C THR A 231 5.62 35.10 27.15
N ASP A 232 5.22 36.24 27.73
CA ASP A 232 5.87 36.98 28.82
C ASP A 232 6.95 38.01 28.49
N THR A 233 6.51 39.28 28.38
CA THR A 233 6.86 40.33 29.34
C THR A 233 5.80 41.45 29.31
N ALA A 234 4.97 41.53 30.35
CA ALA A 234 4.21 42.72 30.74
C ALA A 234 4.21 42.79 32.28
N SER A 235 4.39 44.01 32.83
CA SER A 235 4.54 44.43 34.24
C SER A 235 5.80 43.91 34.95
N GLU A 236 6.69 44.72 35.54
CA GLU A 236 6.60 46.07 36.15
C GLU A 236 7.67 47.04 35.63
#